data_AF-A0A8S3K068-F1
#
_entry.id   AF-A0A8S3K068-F1
#
_cell.length_a   1.000
_cell.length_b   1.000
_cell.length_c   1.000
_cell.angle_alpha   90.00
_cell.angle_beta   90.00
_cell.angle_gamma   90.00
#
_symmetry.space_group_name_H-M   'P 1'
#
loop_
_entity.id
_entity.type
_entity.pdbx_description
1 polymer ?
#
loop_
_entity_poly.entity_id
_entity_poly.type
_entity_poly.pdbx_seq_one_letter_code
_entity_poly.pdbx_strand_id
1 'polypeptide(L)' 'VFNLTGQRPPDSNNLLSTKYDERSKSLTNYSDDEKIDLSVDNFNHTYDLPVIRTIDIQRYLD' A
#
# COMPACT_ATOMS: atom_id res chain seq x y z
N VAL A 1 15.46 11.51 -4.25
CA VAL A 1 14.37 12.43 -4.65
C VAL A 1 14.05 13.42 -3.54
N PHE A 2 13.68 12.95 -2.33
CA PHE A 2 13.35 13.82 -1.18
C PHE A 2 14.42 14.88 -0.83
N ASN A 3 15.70 14.52 -0.85
CA ASN A 3 16.79 15.49 -0.60
C ASN A 3 16.86 16.63 -1.63
N LEU A 4 16.36 16.44 -2.86
CA LEU A 4 16.35 17.45 -3.91
C LEU A 4 15.12 18.36 -3.82
N THR A 5 14.02 17.88 -3.24
CA THR A 5 12.74 18.61 -3.16
C THR A 5 12.57 19.34 -1.83
N GLY A 6 13.47 19.15 -0.85
CA GLY A 6 13.37 19.71 0.49
C GLY A 6 12.24 19.10 1.33
N GLN A 7 11.52 18.12 0.79
CA GLN A 7 10.45 17.40 1.48
C GLN A 7 11.02 16.20 2.23
N ARG A 8 10.45 15.89 3.39
CA ARG A 8 10.80 14.68 4.14
C ARG A 8 9.73 13.61 3.93
N PRO A 9 10.13 12.35 3.67
CA PRO A 9 9.20 11.24 3.66
C PRO A 9 8.64 11.02 5.08
N PRO A 10 7.42 10.50 5.21
CA PRO A 10 6.82 10.17 6.51
C PRO A 10 7.61 9.10 7.26
N ASP A 11 8.18 8.12 6.53
CA ASP A 11 9.10 7.13 7.08
C ASP A 11 10.46 7.20 6.35
N SER A 12 11.49 7.55 7.10
CA SER A 12 12.86 7.63 6.58
C SER A 12 13.54 6.26 6.43
N ASN A 13 13.06 5.24 7.13
CA ASN A 13 13.61 3.88 7.10
C ASN A 13 13.02 3.07 5.93
N ASN A 14 11.79 3.38 5.51
CA ASN A 14 11.14 2.76 4.37
C ASN A 14 10.65 3.80 3.35
N LEU A 15 11.57 4.31 2.55
CA LEU A 15 11.26 5.31 1.52
C LEU A 15 10.30 4.77 0.45
N LEU A 16 10.33 3.45 0.21
CA LEU A 16 9.53 2.82 -0.83
C LEU A 16 8.08 2.59 -0.41
N SER A 17 7.75 2.72 0.88
CA SER A 17 6.36 2.72 1.34
C SER A 17 5.71 4.10 1.24
N THR A 18 6.43 5.15 0.84
CA THR A 18 5.86 6.50 0.73
C THR A 18 5.02 6.62 -0.54
N LYS A 19 3.79 7.11 -0.39
CA LYS A 19 2.86 7.46 -1.47
C LYS A 19 2.37 8.89 -1.34
N TYR A 20 1.86 9.44 -2.43
CA TYR A 20 1.20 10.74 -2.42
C TYR A 20 -0.31 10.53 -2.32
N ASP A 21 -0.94 11.06 -1.27
CA ASP A 21 -2.40 11.04 -1.13
C ASP A 21 -3.01 12.31 -1.74
N GLU A 22 -3.72 12.14 -2.85
CA GLU A 22 -4.35 13.25 -3.58
C GLU A 22 -5.44 13.96 -2.76
N ARG A 23 -6.11 13.26 -1.84
CA ARG A 23 -7.20 13.85 -1.03
C ARG A 23 -6.64 14.82 0.01
N SER A 24 -5.58 14.44 0.70
CA SER A 24 -4.92 15.27 1.70
C SER A 24 -3.84 16.19 1.12
N LYS A 25 -3.47 16.00 -0.15
CA LYS A 25 -2.34 16.67 -0.82
C LYS A 25 -1.03 16.55 -0.03
N SER A 26 -0.82 15.39 0.60
CA SER A 26 0.33 15.13 1.46
C SER A 26 0.97 13.78 1.15
N LEU A 27 2.25 13.66 1.48
CA LEU A 27 2.94 12.38 1.51
C LEU A 27 2.45 11.58 2.72
N THR A 28 2.14 10.32 2.50
CA THR A 28 1.78 9.34 3.53
C THR A 28 2.45 8.01 3.23
N ASN A 29 2.27 7.00 4.08
CA ASN A 29 2.74 5.65 3.79
C ASN A 29 1.60 4.76 3.30
N TYR A 30 1.92 3.76 2.46
CA TYR A 30 1.08 2.58 2.31
C TYR A 30 0.92 1.92 3.68
N SER A 31 -0.29 1.52 3.99
CA SER A 31 -0.63 0.74 5.18
C SER A 31 -1.17 -0.59 4.71
N ASP A 32 -0.84 -1.68 5.41
CA ASP A 32 -1.48 -2.96 5.10
C ASP A 32 -3.01 -2.82 5.25
N ASP A 33 -3.73 -3.27 4.23
CA ASP A 33 -5.19 -3.26 4.25
C ASP A 33 -5.65 -4.49 5.01
N GLU A 34 -5.90 -4.33 6.32
CA GLU A 34 -6.29 -5.45 7.21
C GLU A 34 -7.70 -5.97 6.94
N LYS A 35 -8.49 -5.30 6.10
CA LYS A 35 -9.89 -5.65 5.84
C LYS A 35 -10.04 -6.56 4.64
N ILE A 36 -9.66 -7.83 4.81
CA ILE A 36 -10.05 -8.89 3.89
C ILE A 36 -11.14 -9.70 4.57
N ASP A 37 -12.35 -9.66 4.01
CA ASP A 37 -13.43 -10.51 4.46
C ASP A 37 -13.13 -11.93 3.97
N LEU A 38 -12.68 -12.79 4.90
CA LEU A 38 -12.22 -14.15 4.60
C LEU A 38 -13.31 -15.14 4.99
N SER A 39 -13.82 -15.84 3.98
CA SER A 39 -14.71 -16.99 4.15
C SER A 39 -14.11 -18.23 3.47
N VAL A 40 -14.59 -19.42 3.87
CA VAL A 40 -14.15 -20.68 3.25
C VAL A 40 -14.48 -20.71 1.75
N ASP A 41 -15.57 -20.06 1.35
CA ASP A 41 -16.01 -19.99 -0.05
C ASP A 41 -15.01 -19.27 -0.96
N ASN A 42 -14.20 -18.36 -0.41
CA ASN A 42 -13.16 -17.66 -1.16
C ASN A 42 -12.01 -18.58 -1.62
N PHE A 43 -11.87 -19.77 -1.01
CA PHE A 43 -10.81 -20.72 -1.35
C PHE A 43 -11.28 -21.87 -2.24
N ASN A 44 -12.58 -21.91 -2.58
CA ASN A 44 -13.14 -22.93 -3.48
C ASN A 44 -12.79 -22.67 -4.96
N HIS A 45 -12.37 -21.45 -5.30
CA HIS A 45 -12.02 -21.06 -6.67
C HIS A 45 -10.50 -20.86 -6.79
N THR A 46 -9.80 -21.82 -7.40
CA THR A 46 -8.33 -21.80 -7.54
C THR A 46 -7.78 -20.57 -8.28
N TYR A 47 -8.59 -19.93 -9.12
CA TYR A 47 -8.20 -18.78 -9.93
C TYR A 47 -8.53 -17.42 -9.30
N ASP A 48 -9.31 -17.39 -8.23
CA ASP A 48 -9.82 -16.16 -7.62
C ASP A 48 -9.60 -16.17 -6.10
N LEU A 49 -8.34 -16.41 -5.73
CA LEU A 49 -7.92 -16.41 -4.34
C LEU A 49 -7.90 -14.97 -3.80
N PRO A 50 -8.32 -14.76 -2.54
CA PRO A 50 -8.26 -13.44 -1.92
C PRO A 50 -6.81 -12.95 -1.85
N VAL A 51 -6.56 -11.78 -2.43
CA VAL A 51 -5.22 -11.18 -2.46
C VAL A 51 -4.97 -10.37 -1.19
N ILE A 52 -3.92 -10.72 -0.47
CA ILE A 52 -3.44 -9.92 0.67
C ILE A 52 -2.81 -8.65 0.13
N ARG A 53 -3.41 -7.48 0.38
CA ARG A 53 -2.92 -6.19 -0.10
C ARG A 53 -1.79 -5.66 0.77
N THR A 54 -0.62 -6.27 0.65
CA THR A 54 0.62 -5.79 1.26
C THR A 54 1.07 -4.47 0.62
N ILE A 55 1.97 -3.76 1.32
CA ILE A 55 2.63 -2.54 0.80
C ILE A 55 3.16 -2.73 -0.64
N ASP A 56 3.81 -3.86 -0.93
CA ASP A 56 4.39 -4.10 -2.26
C ASP A 56 3.32 -4.23 -3.36
N ILE A 57 2.19 -4.90 -3.05
CA ILE A 57 1.07 -5.04 -3.98
C ILE A 57 0.40 -3.69 -4.19
N GLN A 58 0.20 -2.90 -3.13
CA GLN A 58 -0.38 -1.56 -3.25
C GLN A 58 0.50 -0.64 -4.10
N ARG A 59 1.82 -0.68 -3.90
CA ARG A 59 2.77 0.11 -4.71
C ARG A 59 2.78 -0.28 -6.18
N TYR A 60 2.53 -1.55 -6.52
CA TYR A 60 2.45 -1.99 -7.91
C TYR A 60 1.16 -1.52 -8.60
N LEU A 61 0.08 -1.33 -7.85
CA LEU A 61 -1.24 -0.99 -8.39
C LEU A 61 -1.48 0.51 -8.57
N ASP A 62 -0.71 1.37 -7.88
CA ASP A 62 -0.69 2.83 -8.07
C ASP A 62 0.15 3.24 -9.29
#